data_AF-A0A6V8PZT7-F1
#
_entry.id   AF-A0A6V8PZT7-F1
#
_cell.length_a   1.000
_cell.length_b   1.000
_cell.length_c   1.000
_cell.angle_alpha   90.00
_cell.angle_beta   90.00
_cell.angle_gamma   90.00
#
_symmetry.space_group_name_H-M   'P 1'
#
loop_
_entity.id
_entity.type
_entity.pdbx_description
1 polymer ?
#
loop_
_entity_poly.entity_id
_entity_poly.type
_entity_poly.pdbx_seq_one_letter_code
_entity_poly.pdbx_strand_id
1 'polypeptide(L)'
;DVAARINFATVEDEGRITDRRAGRIRTELNARLCRKIKERLSLSPEVELFLEPEKEHRAVLILRGDGLYGDIEDTDPQQLGVKPHPVVATDPRSEKTAQVVREFMGQVKEILADEYPANMMLLRGFDKYQPLKSMEKRFGLRALAIAVYPMYRGVARLVGMEVAEFAGEDIETEFRVLQDNFSQYDFFYVHIKKTDTYGEDGN
;
A
#
# COMPACT_ATOMS: atom_id res chain seq x y z
N ASP A 1 7.65 9.05 -6.23
CA ASP A 1 7.18 8.31 -5.04
C ASP A 1 7.89 6.97 -4.95
N VAL A 2 8.28 6.57 -3.75
CA VAL A 2 8.67 5.20 -3.40
C VAL A 2 7.65 4.68 -2.40
N ALA A 3 7.05 3.54 -2.68
CA ALA A 3 6.06 2.92 -1.81
C ALA A 3 6.63 1.66 -1.16
N ALA A 4 6.16 1.35 0.05
CA ALA A 4 6.41 0.09 0.71
C ALA A 4 5.17 -0.35 1.48
N ARG A 5 4.90 -1.65 1.48
CA ARG A 5 3.87 -2.24 2.33
C ARG A 5 4.39 -2.32 3.76
N ILE A 6 3.53 -2.00 4.72
CA ILE A 6 3.76 -2.17 6.15
C ILE A 6 2.85 -3.28 6.69
N ASN A 7 3.42 -4.10 7.57
CA ASN A 7 2.66 -4.82 8.59
C ASN A 7 3.02 -4.27 9.97
N PHE A 8 2.02 -3.93 10.77
CA PHE A 8 2.20 -3.82 12.21
C PHE A 8 2.51 -5.20 12.80
N ALA A 9 3.50 -5.25 13.68
CA ALA A 9 4.02 -6.46 14.28
C ALA A 9 4.21 -6.29 15.79
N THR A 10 4.34 -7.42 16.47
CA THR A 10 4.71 -7.52 17.88
C THR A 10 6.16 -7.97 17.98
N VAL A 11 6.93 -7.25 18.77
CA VAL A 11 8.27 -7.66 19.22
C VAL A 11 8.30 -7.76 20.74
N GLU A 12 9.14 -8.64 21.26
CA GLU A 12 9.49 -8.69 22.69
C GLU A 12 10.62 -7.69 23.02
N ASP A 13 10.98 -7.57 24.30
CA ASP A 13 11.95 -6.58 24.82
C ASP A 13 13.32 -6.66 24.13
N GLU A 14 13.74 -7.87 23.75
CA GLU A 14 15.00 -8.09 23.03
C GLU A 14 14.92 -7.73 21.54
N GLY A 15 13.75 -7.29 21.06
CA GLY A 15 13.47 -6.86 19.68
C GLY A 15 13.18 -7.99 18.70
N ARG A 16 13.00 -9.23 19.17
CA ARG A 16 12.63 -10.38 18.33
C ARG A 16 11.14 -10.37 18.05
N ILE A 17 10.77 -10.70 16.81
CA ILE A 17 9.38 -10.70 16.35
C ILE A 17 8.65 -11.90 16.94
N THR A 18 7.59 -11.65 17.71
CA THR A 18 6.71 -12.69 18.27
C THR A 18 5.43 -12.86 17.45
N ASP A 19 4.98 -11.82 16.76
CA ASP A 19 3.88 -11.89 15.81
C ASP A 19 4.06 -10.87 14.68
N ARG A 20 4.20 -11.34 13.44
CA ARG A 20 4.36 -10.49 12.23
C ARG A 20 3.10 -9.71 11.83
N ARG A 21 1.98 -9.95 12.50
CA ARG A 21 0.67 -9.38 12.19
C ARG A 21 0.02 -8.73 13.40
N ALA A 22 0.70 -8.68 14.54
CA ALA A 22 0.18 -8.13 15.80
C ALA A 22 -1.23 -8.64 16.14
N GLY A 23 -1.46 -9.96 16.06
CA GLY A 23 -2.76 -10.58 16.31
C GLY A 23 -3.85 -10.20 15.31
N ARG A 24 -3.48 -9.66 14.14
CA ARG A 24 -4.40 -8.99 13.20
C ARG A 24 -5.26 -7.95 13.92
N ILE A 25 -4.60 -6.95 14.51
CA ILE A 25 -5.30 -5.80 15.11
C ILE A 25 -6.44 -5.30 14.22
N ARG A 26 -7.51 -4.80 14.84
CA ARG A 26 -8.61 -4.22 14.09
C ARG A 26 -8.16 -2.96 13.34
N THR A 27 -8.77 -2.68 12.20
CA THR A 27 -8.45 -1.53 11.36
C THR A 27 -8.55 -0.20 12.11
N GLU A 28 -9.47 -0.07 13.08
CA GLU A 28 -9.61 1.17 13.86
C GLU A 28 -8.40 1.42 14.76
N LEU A 29 -7.80 0.36 15.32
CA LEU A 29 -6.55 0.46 16.08
C LEU A 29 -5.39 0.83 15.15
N ASN A 30 -5.27 0.18 14.00
CA ASN A 30 -4.26 0.53 12.99
C ASN A 30 -4.34 2.02 12.60
N ALA A 31 -5.53 2.51 12.26
CA ALA A 31 -5.74 3.91 11.91
C ALA A 31 -5.39 4.87 13.06
N ARG A 32 -5.63 4.49 14.33
CA ARG A 32 -5.15 5.26 15.50
C ARG A 32 -3.63 5.30 15.55
N LEU A 33 -2.95 4.18 15.35
CA LEU A 33 -1.49 4.09 15.39
C LEU A 33 -0.84 4.88 14.26
N CYS A 34 -1.35 4.78 13.03
CA CYS A 34 -0.88 5.59 11.91
C CYS A 34 -1.01 7.10 12.21
N ARG A 35 -2.11 7.55 12.85
CA ARG A 35 -2.24 8.95 13.30
C ARG A 35 -1.23 9.31 14.39
N LYS A 36 -1.08 8.48 15.42
CA LYS A 36 -0.08 8.69 16.50
C LYS A 36 1.33 8.87 15.94
N ILE A 37 1.70 8.05 14.94
CA ILE A 37 2.98 8.17 14.24
C ILE A 37 3.06 9.48 13.47
N LYS A 38 2.08 9.78 12.61
CA LYS A 38 2.07 11.02 11.80
C LYS A 38 2.14 12.29 12.67
N GLU A 39 1.53 12.29 13.85
CA GLU A 39 1.53 13.43 14.78
C GLU A 39 2.88 13.66 15.48
N ARG A 40 3.69 12.61 15.66
CA ARG A 40 4.94 12.66 16.43
C ARG A 40 6.20 12.55 15.57
N LEU A 41 6.05 12.11 14.34
CA LEU A 41 7.15 11.91 13.41
C LEU A 41 7.72 13.26 12.95
N SER A 42 9.05 13.36 12.91
CA SER A 42 9.76 14.50 12.34
C SER A 42 10.80 13.99 11.34
N LEU A 43 10.61 14.31 10.05
CA LEU A 43 11.55 13.95 8.98
C LEU A 43 12.05 15.21 8.26
N SER A 44 13.11 15.04 7.44
CA SER A 44 13.61 16.10 6.57
C SER A 44 12.50 16.70 5.70
N PRO A 45 12.42 18.04 5.55
CA PRO A 45 11.38 18.69 4.76
C PRO A 45 11.47 18.40 3.24
N GLU A 46 12.58 17.81 2.78
CA GLU A 46 12.74 17.41 1.37
C GLU A 46 11.90 16.18 0.97
N VAL A 47 11.41 15.41 1.94
CA VAL A 47 10.64 14.19 1.70
C VAL A 47 9.32 14.27 2.42
N GLU A 48 8.25 14.32 1.65
CA GLU A 48 6.89 14.19 2.14
C GLU A 48 6.58 12.70 2.39
N LEU A 49 6.01 12.39 3.56
CA LEU A 49 5.66 11.04 3.96
C LEU A 49 4.16 10.90 4.09
N PHE A 50 3.62 9.87 3.44
CA PHE A 50 2.25 9.41 3.64
C PHE A 50 2.29 8.05 4.35
N LEU A 51 1.48 7.93 5.39
CA LEU A 51 1.28 6.69 6.13
C LEU A 51 -0.22 6.46 6.26
N GLU A 52 -0.73 5.50 5.50
CA GLU A 52 -2.16 5.23 5.42
C GLU A 52 -2.49 3.82 5.90
N PRO A 53 -3.49 3.67 6.79
CA PRO A 53 -3.96 2.36 7.22
C PRO A 53 -4.68 1.66 6.05
N GLU A 54 -4.49 0.34 5.96
CA GLU A 54 -5.29 -0.52 5.08
C GLU A 54 -6.25 -1.38 5.94
N LYS A 55 -6.29 -2.70 5.71
CA LYS A 55 -7.12 -3.65 6.46
C LYS A 55 -6.31 -4.38 7.53
N GLU A 56 -6.85 -4.42 8.74
CA GLU A 56 -6.25 -5.06 9.91
C GLU A 56 -4.90 -4.45 10.27
N HIS A 57 -3.81 -5.24 10.28
CA HIS A 57 -2.44 -4.84 10.60
C HIS A 57 -1.68 -4.22 9.41
N ARG A 58 -2.31 -4.13 8.23
CA ARG A 58 -1.66 -3.67 7.00
C ARG A 58 -1.73 -2.15 6.90
N ALA A 59 -0.67 -1.54 6.43
CA ALA A 59 -0.60 -0.12 6.10
C ALA A 59 0.30 0.08 4.89
N VAL A 60 0.32 1.28 4.33
CA VAL A 60 1.24 1.65 3.25
C VAL A 60 2.05 2.87 3.65
N LEU A 61 3.35 2.81 3.38
CA LEU A 61 4.26 3.95 3.41
C LEU A 61 4.44 4.46 1.98
N ILE A 62 4.29 5.76 1.76
CA ILE A 62 4.66 6.42 0.51
C ILE A 62 5.61 7.57 0.85
N LEU A 63 6.78 7.55 0.24
CA LEU A 63 7.77 8.62 0.32
C LEU A 63 7.77 9.39 -1.00
N ARG A 64 7.49 10.68 -0.95
CA ARG A 64 7.47 11.59 -2.09
C ARG A 64 8.59 12.61 -1.95
N GLY A 65 9.41 12.70 -2.98
CA GLY A 65 10.56 13.61 -3.02
C GLY A 65 11.49 13.25 -4.17
N ASP A 66 12.43 14.16 -4.42
CA ASP A 66 13.40 14.00 -5.49
C ASP A 66 14.57 13.08 -5.09
N GLY A 67 15.06 12.32 -6.08
CA GLY A 67 16.20 11.42 -5.90
C GLY A 67 15.89 10.14 -5.11
N LEU A 68 14.61 9.80 -4.92
CA LEU A 68 14.21 8.57 -4.24
C LEU A 68 14.15 7.37 -5.19
N TYR A 69 14.66 6.22 -4.75
CA TYR A 69 14.64 4.93 -5.44
C TYR A 69 14.22 3.79 -4.49
N GLY A 70 13.74 2.68 -5.07
CA GLY A 70 13.06 1.59 -4.35
C GLY A 70 13.92 0.35 -4.11
N ASP A 71 15.17 0.31 -4.58
CA ASP A 71 16.06 -0.84 -4.41
C ASP A 71 16.58 -0.92 -2.95
N ILE A 72 15.70 -1.39 -2.05
CA ILE A 72 15.89 -1.55 -0.61
C ILE A 72 15.39 -2.93 -0.19
N GLU A 73 16.13 -3.61 0.68
CA GLU A 73 15.73 -4.92 1.21
C GLU A 73 14.49 -4.83 2.12
N ASP A 74 13.68 -5.89 2.12
CA ASP A 74 12.56 -6.04 3.07
C ASP A 74 13.09 -6.08 4.52
N THR A 75 12.43 -5.38 5.44
CA THR A 75 12.77 -5.47 6.87
C THR A 75 12.08 -6.65 7.56
N ASP A 76 11.03 -7.22 6.94
CA ASP A 76 10.35 -8.43 7.41
C ASP A 76 11.20 -9.68 7.08
N PRO A 77 11.78 -10.38 8.08
CA PRO A 77 12.58 -11.59 7.85
C PRO A 77 11.71 -12.80 7.48
N GLN A 78 10.41 -12.61 7.46
CA GLN A 78 9.40 -13.61 7.22
C GLN A 78 9.36 -14.77 8.23
N GLN A 79 10.05 -14.61 9.37
CA GLN A 79 10.21 -15.62 10.42
C GLN A 79 9.95 -15.01 11.81
N LEU A 80 9.49 -15.84 12.75
CA LEU A 80 9.35 -15.47 14.17
C LEU A 80 10.62 -15.80 14.96
N GLY A 81 10.81 -15.16 16.11
CA GLY A 81 11.97 -15.40 16.98
C GLY A 81 13.28 -14.80 16.46
N VAL A 82 13.21 -13.93 15.45
CA VAL A 82 14.35 -13.20 14.90
C VAL A 82 14.05 -11.69 14.90
N LYS A 83 15.11 -10.88 14.83
CA LYS A 83 14.97 -9.41 14.70
C LYS A 83 14.59 -9.03 13.26
N PRO A 84 13.92 -7.88 13.06
CA PRO A 84 13.78 -7.30 11.73
C PRO A 84 15.15 -7.12 11.06
N HIS A 85 15.21 -7.28 9.73
CA HIS A 85 16.42 -6.96 8.98
C HIS A 85 16.71 -5.45 9.05
N PRO A 86 17.99 -5.05 9.05
CA PRO A 86 18.34 -3.66 8.90
C PRO A 86 17.87 -3.14 7.54
N VAL A 87 17.59 -1.84 7.46
CA VAL A 87 17.25 -1.18 6.20
C VAL A 87 18.53 -0.97 5.39
N VAL A 88 18.67 -1.74 4.32
CA VAL A 88 19.85 -1.76 3.45
C VAL A 88 19.43 -1.42 2.02
N ALA A 89 20.09 -0.42 1.42
CA ALA A 89 19.97 -0.16 -0.01
C ALA A 89 20.79 -1.19 -0.80
N THR A 90 20.22 -1.74 -1.86
CA THR A 90 20.91 -2.66 -2.77
C THR A 90 21.49 -1.94 -4.00
N ASP A 91 21.14 -0.66 -4.19
CA ASP A 91 21.68 0.24 -5.21
C ASP A 91 22.10 1.57 -4.57
N PRO A 92 23.27 2.15 -4.92
CA PRO A 92 23.72 3.43 -4.36
C PRO A 92 22.73 4.60 -4.52
N ARG A 93 21.88 4.59 -5.55
CA ARG A 93 20.85 5.61 -5.78
C ARG A 93 19.73 5.54 -4.74
N SER A 94 19.53 4.38 -4.12
CA SER A 94 18.52 4.17 -3.08
C SER A 94 18.97 4.56 -1.68
N GLU A 95 20.23 4.98 -1.50
CA GLU A 95 20.77 5.29 -0.17
C GLU A 95 20.04 6.46 0.50
N LYS A 96 19.64 7.48 -0.27
CA LYS A 96 18.80 8.57 0.25
C LYS A 96 17.48 8.04 0.82
N THR A 97 16.82 7.13 0.11
CA THR A 97 15.58 6.49 0.58
C THR A 97 15.86 5.63 1.81
N ALA A 98 16.92 4.81 1.81
CA ALA A 98 17.26 3.95 2.93
C ALA A 98 17.57 4.76 4.21
N GLN A 99 18.24 5.92 4.10
CA GLN A 99 18.44 6.82 5.22
C GLN A 99 17.12 7.32 5.80
N VAL A 100 16.21 7.83 4.94
CA VAL A 100 14.89 8.29 5.38
C VAL A 100 14.10 7.17 6.06
N VAL A 101 14.14 5.95 5.51
CA VAL A 101 13.45 4.79 6.10
C VAL A 101 14.09 4.39 7.44
N ARG A 102 15.42 4.47 7.61
CA ARG A 102 16.08 4.25 8.91
C ARG A 102 15.65 5.26 9.96
N GLU A 103 15.62 6.55 9.60
CA GLU A 103 15.16 7.63 10.48
C GLU A 103 13.69 7.45 10.88
N PHE A 104 12.83 7.13 9.91
CA PHE A 104 11.43 6.78 10.12
C PHE A 104 11.27 5.60 11.09
N MET A 105 11.96 4.49 10.81
CA MET A 105 11.88 3.26 11.62
C MET A 105 12.41 3.47 13.05
N GLY A 106 13.48 4.25 13.20
CA GLY A 106 14.00 4.62 14.52
C GLY A 106 12.97 5.37 15.36
N GLN A 107 12.32 6.38 14.78
CA GLN A 107 11.28 7.15 15.48
C GLN A 107 10.02 6.32 15.74
N VAL A 108 9.57 5.52 14.78
CA VAL A 108 8.40 4.64 14.93
C VAL A 108 8.59 3.68 16.12
N LYS A 109 9.79 3.11 16.27
CA LYS A 109 10.10 2.23 17.39
C LYS A 109 9.88 2.93 18.75
N GLU A 110 10.32 4.17 18.89
CA GLU A 110 10.14 4.95 20.11
C GLU A 110 8.68 5.39 20.31
N ILE A 111 7.99 5.79 19.24
CA ILE A 111 6.59 6.23 19.29
C ILE A 111 5.64 5.09 19.68
N LEU A 112 5.96 3.86 19.28
CA LEU A 112 5.16 2.66 19.53
C LEU A 112 5.64 1.85 20.74
N ALA A 113 6.66 2.30 21.47
CA ALA A 113 7.27 1.54 22.57
C ALA A 113 6.27 1.14 23.68
N ASP A 114 5.23 1.94 23.90
CA ASP A 114 4.15 1.72 24.89
C ASP A 114 2.89 1.06 24.30
N GLU A 115 2.89 0.73 23.00
CA GLU A 115 1.75 0.11 22.33
C GLU A 115 1.82 -1.42 22.42
N TYR A 116 0.67 -2.08 22.50
CA TYR A 116 0.58 -3.54 22.39
C TYR A 116 -0.77 -3.91 21.77
N PRO A 117 -0.83 -4.89 20.85
CA PRO A 117 0.26 -5.76 20.39
C PRO A 117 1.12 -5.16 19.26
N ALA A 118 0.86 -3.95 18.79
CA ALA A 118 1.49 -3.38 17.59
C ALA A 118 2.61 -2.37 17.92
N ASN A 119 3.69 -2.85 18.54
CA ASN A 119 4.86 -2.05 18.94
C ASN A 119 5.97 -1.93 17.88
N MET A 120 5.78 -2.51 16.68
CA MET A 120 6.77 -2.48 15.60
C MET A 120 6.10 -2.42 14.23
N MET A 121 6.84 -1.95 13.23
CA MET A 121 6.47 -2.05 11.81
C MET A 121 7.48 -2.94 11.06
N LEU A 122 6.98 -3.74 10.12
CA LEU A 122 7.78 -4.50 9.17
C LEU A 122 7.44 -4.02 7.76
N LEU A 123 8.46 -3.64 6.98
CA LEU A 123 8.34 -3.04 5.66
C LEU A 123 8.74 -4.04 4.60
N ARG A 124 8.00 -4.04 3.49
CA ARG A 124 8.19 -4.97 2.39
C ARG A 124 7.87 -4.35 1.04
N GLY A 125 8.50 -4.88 0.01
CA GLY A 125 8.19 -4.57 -1.38
C GLY A 125 8.38 -3.10 -1.69
N PHE A 126 9.55 -2.56 -1.35
CA PHE A 126 9.93 -1.22 -1.76
C PHE A 126 9.94 -1.14 -3.28
N ASP A 127 9.25 -0.16 -3.84
CA ASP A 127 9.30 0.08 -5.28
C ASP A 127 9.13 1.57 -5.59
N LYS A 128 9.83 2.02 -6.64
CA LYS A 128 9.70 3.37 -7.16
C LYS A 128 8.53 3.40 -8.12
N TYR A 129 7.58 4.29 -7.88
CA TYR A 129 6.52 4.52 -8.84
C TYR A 129 7.10 5.02 -10.17
N GLN A 130 6.98 4.17 -11.18
CA GLN A 130 7.29 4.48 -12.57
C GLN A 130 5.97 4.54 -13.34
N PRO A 131 5.50 5.75 -13.73
CA PRO A 131 4.24 5.87 -14.43
C PRO A 131 4.29 5.13 -15.76
N LEU A 132 3.33 4.22 -15.96
CA LEU A 132 3.13 3.58 -17.24
C LEU A 132 2.58 4.62 -18.23
N LYS A 133 2.83 4.41 -19.54
CA LYS A 133 2.11 5.16 -20.56
C LYS A 133 0.62 4.85 -20.41
N SER A 134 -0.21 5.89 -20.38
CA SER A 134 -1.67 5.73 -20.31
C SER A 134 -2.21 4.98 -21.54
N MET A 135 -3.43 4.44 -21.41
CA MET A 135 -4.17 3.85 -22.52
C MET A 135 -4.24 4.80 -23.72
N GLU A 136 -4.51 6.08 -23.47
CA GLU A 136 -4.51 7.13 -24.50
C GLU A 136 -3.11 7.33 -25.11
N LYS A 137 -2.06 7.51 -24.30
CA LYS A 137 -0.70 7.77 -24.83
C LYS A 137 -0.10 6.59 -25.58
N ARG A 138 -0.47 5.36 -25.22
CA ARG A 138 0.08 4.15 -25.82
C ARG A 138 -0.74 3.64 -26.99
N PHE A 139 -2.07 3.74 -26.92
CA PHE A 139 -2.99 3.12 -27.86
C PHE A 139 -3.97 4.10 -28.51
N GLY A 140 -4.03 5.35 -28.07
CA GLY A 140 -4.99 6.34 -28.57
C GLY A 140 -6.43 6.12 -28.09
N LEU A 141 -6.63 5.31 -27.05
CA LEU A 141 -7.96 4.92 -26.57
C LEU A 141 -8.38 5.75 -25.36
N ARG A 142 -9.59 6.32 -25.42
CA ARG A 142 -10.30 6.80 -24.22
C ARG A 142 -10.95 5.61 -23.54
N ALA A 143 -10.55 5.34 -22.31
CA ALA A 143 -10.84 4.07 -21.65
C ALA A 143 -11.57 4.28 -20.32
N LEU A 144 -12.65 3.53 -20.10
CA LEU A 144 -13.43 3.52 -18.85
C LEU A 144 -13.29 2.17 -18.14
N ALA A 145 -12.99 2.20 -16.85
CA ALA A 145 -12.96 1.05 -15.97
C ALA A 145 -14.23 1.00 -15.10
N ILE A 146 -14.93 -0.13 -15.18
CA ILE A 146 -16.10 -0.47 -14.38
C ILE A 146 -15.66 -1.60 -13.46
N ALA A 147 -15.31 -1.25 -12.23
CA ALA A 147 -14.80 -2.19 -11.24
C ALA A 147 -15.27 -1.79 -9.84
N VAL A 148 -15.76 -2.78 -9.09
CA VAL A 148 -16.21 -2.62 -7.70
C VAL A 148 -15.02 -2.56 -6.73
N TYR A 149 -14.09 -3.50 -6.85
CA TYR A 149 -13.05 -3.70 -5.84
C TYR A 149 -11.92 -2.63 -5.95
N PRO A 150 -11.54 -1.95 -4.84
CA PRO A 150 -10.62 -0.80 -4.88
C PRO A 150 -9.27 -1.04 -5.56
N MET A 151 -8.71 -2.25 -5.45
CA MET A 151 -7.41 -2.57 -6.07
C MET A 151 -7.47 -2.44 -7.59
N TYR A 152 -8.52 -2.95 -8.25
CA TYR A 152 -8.66 -2.87 -9.71
C TYR A 152 -8.96 -1.44 -10.18
N ARG A 153 -9.68 -0.65 -9.36
CA ARG A 153 -9.85 0.79 -9.59
C ARG A 153 -8.50 1.51 -9.56
N GLY A 154 -7.64 1.15 -8.60
CA GLY A 154 -6.26 1.65 -8.51
C GLY A 154 -5.44 1.31 -9.75
N VAL A 155 -5.42 0.04 -10.16
CA VAL A 155 -4.69 -0.41 -11.36
C VAL A 155 -5.17 0.31 -12.62
N ALA A 156 -6.49 0.46 -12.80
CA ALA A 156 -7.06 1.19 -13.93
C ALA A 156 -6.58 2.64 -14.00
N ARG A 157 -6.51 3.34 -12.85
CA ARG A 157 -5.97 4.71 -12.78
C ARG A 157 -4.49 4.77 -13.14
N LEU A 158 -3.69 3.77 -12.75
CA LEU A 158 -2.25 3.72 -13.07
C LEU A 158 -1.98 3.65 -14.57
N VAL A 159 -2.88 3.03 -15.35
CA VAL A 159 -2.82 3.01 -16.81
C VAL A 159 -3.66 4.12 -17.46
N GLY A 160 -4.08 5.12 -16.68
CA GLY A 160 -4.77 6.31 -17.16
C GLY A 160 -6.18 6.06 -17.70
N MET A 161 -6.89 5.06 -17.18
CA MET A 161 -8.33 4.90 -17.43
C MET A 161 -9.13 5.80 -16.49
N GLU A 162 -10.25 6.33 -16.98
CA GLU A 162 -11.30 6.87 -16.12
C GLU A 162 -11.94 5.71 -15.35
N VAL A 163 -12.34 5.92 -14.10
CA VAL A 163 -12.99 4.87 -13.30
C VAL A 163 -14.41 5.31 -13.02
N ALA A 164 -15.38 4.49 -13.42
CA ALA A 164 -16.78 4.76 -13.19
C ALA A 164 -17.11 4.80 -11.70
N GLU A 165 -17.84 5.82 -11.27
CA GLU A 165 -18.40 5.93 -9.92
C GLU A 165 -19.84 5.39 -9.95
N PHE A 166 -20.09 4.29 -9.25
CA PHE A 166 -21.40 3.67 -9.14
C PHE A 166 -21.52 2.91 -7.82
N ALA A 167 -22.75 2.69 -7.36
CA ALA A 167 -23.05 1.91 -6.17
C ALA A 167 -23.66 0.57 -6.57
N GLY A 168 -23.24 -0.52 -5.93
CA GLY A 168 -23.69 -1.87 -6.22
C GLY A 168 -22.53 -2.81 -6.50
N GLU A 169 -22.76 -4.10 -6.30
CA GLU A 169 -21.79 -5.17 -6.56
C GLU A 169 -22.39 -6.29 -7.42
N ASP A 170 -23.52 -6.03 -8.05
CA ASP A 170 -24.20 -6.94 -8.95
C ASP A 170 -23.83 -6.65 -10.41
N ILE A 171 -23.83 -7.72 -11.19
CA ILE A 171 -23.45 -7.68 -12.60
C ILE A 171 -24.41 -6.79 -13.41
N GLU A 172 -25.70 -6.75 -13.04
CA GLU A 172 -26.69 -5.93 -13.74
C GLU A 172 -26.33 -4.44 -13.67
N THR A 173 -25.94 -3.96 -12.50
CA THR A 173 -25.47 -2.59 -12.29
C THR A 173 -24.22 -2.29 -13.12
N GLU A 174 -23.23 -3.18 -13.12
CA GLU A 174 -22.00 -3.00 -13.90
C GLU A 174 -22.28 -2.88 -15.42
N PHE A 175 -23.19 -3.70 -15.93
CA PHE A 175 -23.60 -3.64 -17.34
C PHE A 175 -24.48 -2.44 -17.67
N ARG A 176 -25.29 -1.94 -16.72
CA ARG A 176 -26.04 -0.70 -16.90
C ARG A 176 -25.10 0.50 -17.05
N VAL A 177 -24.08 0.59 -16.19
CA VAL A 177 -23.03 1.61 -16.30
C VAL A 177 -22.31 1.53 -17.65
N LEU A 178 -22.03 0.33 -18.14
CA LEU A 178 -21.46 0.14 -19.47
C LEU A 178 -22.38 0.70 -20.57
N GLN A 179 -23.67 0.37 -20.52
CA GLN A 179 -24.66 0.84 -21.50
C GLN A 179 -24.77 2.37 -21.51
N ASP A 180 -24.85 3.00 -20.33
CA ASP A 180 -24.99 4.46 -20.19
C ASP A 180 -23.77 5.23 -20.72
N ASN A 181 -22.60 4.58 -20.76
CA ASN A 181 -21.35 5.18 -21.19
C ASN A 181 -20.87 4.71 -22.57
N PHE A 182 -21.58 3.79 -23.23
CA PHE A 182 -21.08 3.04 -24.39
C PHE A 182 -20.63 3.91 -25.56
N SER A 183 -21.26 5.07 -25.75
CA SER A 183 -20.94 6.02 -26.84
C SER A 183 -19.84 7.03 -26.49
N GLN A 184 -19.37 7.07 -25.25
CA GLN A 184 -18.46 8.11 -24.75
C GLN A 184 -16.98 7.68 -24.72
N TYR A 185 -16.71 6.38 -24.82
CA TYR A 185 -15.37 5.79 -24.70
C TYR A 185 -15.11 4.75 -25.80
N ASP A 186 -13.83 4.53 -26.09
CA ASP A 186 -13.37 3.60 -27.13
C ASP A 186 -13.07 2.20 -26.56
N PHE A 187 -12.84 2.10 -25.25
CA PHE A 187 -12.49 0.87 -24.57
C PHE A 187 -13.11 0.80 -23.17
N PHE A 188 -13.59 -0.39 -22.80
CA PHE A 188 -14.17 -0.66 -21.49
C PHE A 188 -13.48 -1.84 -20.81
N TYR A 189 -13.02 -1.63 -19.57
CA TYR A 189 -12.60 -2.70 -18.68
C TYR A 189 -13.72 -2.96 -17.68
N VAL A 190 -14.40 -4.10 -17.79
CA VAL A 190 -15.47 -4.51 -16.87
C VAL A 190 -14.97 -5.66 -16.02
N HIS A 191 -14.93 -5.50 -14.70
CA HIS A 191 -14.34 -6.47 -13.78
C HIS A 191 -15.35 -7.06 -12.80
N ILE A 192 -15.81 -8.27 -13.12
CA ILE A 192 -16.75 -9.04 -12.30
C ILE A 192 -15.99 -9.78 -11.19
N LYS A 193 -16.02 -9.27 -9.95
CA LYS A 193 -15.20 -9.81 -8.83
C LYS A 193 -15.79 -11.07 -8.17
N LYS A 194 -17.11 -11.20 -8.12
CA LYS A 194 -17.79 -12.18 -7.25
C LYS A 194 -17.43 -13.64 -7.56
N THR A 195 -17.10 -13.96 -8.80
CA THR A 195 -16.68 -15.32 -9.21
C THR A 195 -15.46 -15.81 -8.43
N ASP A 196 -14.46 -14.95 -8.24
CA ASP A 196 -13.26 -15.28 -7.46
C ASP A 196 -13.59 -15.49 -5.97
N THR A 197 -14.46 -14.66 -5.40
CA THR A 197 -14.88 -14.81 -4.00
C THR A 197 -15.65 -16.13 -3.77
N TYR A 198 -16.61 -16.47 -4.64
CA TYR A 198 -17.34 -17.74 -4.51
C TYR A 198 -16.44 -18.96 -4.73
N GLY A 199 -15.44 -18.85 -5.62
CA GLY A 199 -14.44 -19.89 -5.82
C GLY A 199 -13.56 -20.14 -4.59
N GLU A 200 -13.12 -19.09 -3.90
CA GLU A 200 -12.37 -19.23 -2.63
C GLU A 200 -13.20 -19.94 -1.54
N ASP A 201 -14.52 -19.73 -1.55
CA ASP A 201 -15.47 -20.33 -0.61
C ASP A 201 -15.98 -21.73 -1.05
N GLY A 202 -15.62 -22.19 -2.26
CA GLY A 202 -16.02 -23.49 -2.80
C GLY A 202 -17.50 -23.61 -3.23
N ASN A 203 -18.12 -22.50 -3.66
CA ASN A 203 -19.51 -22.40 -4.12
C ASN A 203 -19.61 -22.32 -5.64
#